data_AF-A0A1Y2VF43-F1
#
_entry.id   AF-A0A1Y2VF43-F1
#
_cell.length_a   1.000
_cell.length_b   1.000
_cell.length_c   1.000
_cell.angle_alpha   90.00
_cell.angle_beta   90.00
_cell.angle_gamma   90.00
#
_symmetry.space_group_name_H-M   'P 1'
#
loop_
_entity.id
_entity.type
_entity.pdbx_description
1 polymer ?
#
loop_
_entity_poly.entity_id
_entity_poly.type
_entity_poly.pdbx_seq_one_letter_code
_entity_poly.pdbx_strand_id
1 'polypeptide(L)'
;SIIADDSNPSLYTNRAMARIRLGLYDSAISDCHESLKLSGGNLKAYFILSQCQLAIKDFDGALQSALQAHRLCVETNDKSLGPVTNQVLRCKKERWEDMEKRRIREGQELENEVIAIMERERDEMLATCDNDLDKNQVIEEWNHKIDVLRATFEKSRAASEKKREVPDWAIDEITFAIMVDPVVTKTGKSYERASIMEHLRRHPTDPLTREPLYPHELRPNIQLREACREFLEQNGWAVDW
;
A
#
# COMPACT_ATOMS: atom_id res chain seq x y z
N SER A 1 -31.42 17.87 10.46
CA SER A 1 -30.92 17.13 11.63
C SER A 1 -31.36 15.68 11.49
N ILE A 2 -30.49 14.69 11.74
CA ILE A 2 -30.78 13.24 11.63
C ILE A 2 -31.98 12.79 12.49
N ILE A 3 -32.41 13.66 13.41
CA ILE A 3 -33.63 13.53 14.22
C ILE A 3 -34.92 13.37 13.36
N ALA A 4 -34.90 13.67 12.06
CA ALA A 4 -36.10 13.59 11.20
C ALA A 4 -36.26 12.28 10.40
N ASP A 5 -35.20 11.48 10.20
CA ASP A 5 -35.24 10.17 9.53
C ASP A 5 -33.95 9.39 9.80
N ASP A 6 -33.96 8.56 10.84
CA ASP A 6 -32.80 7.78 11.27
C ASP A 6 -32.52 6.55 10.38
N SER A 7 -33.39 6.28 9.40
CA SER A 7 -33.34 5.08 8.57
C SER A 7 -32.61 5.27 7.24
N ASN A 8 -32.26 6.51 6.88
CA ASN A 8 -31.64 6.82 5.59
C ASN A 8 -30.10 6.78 5.66
N PRO A 9 -29.43 5.78 5.03
CA PRO A 9 -27.97 5.66 5.05
C PRO A 9 -27.24 6.86 4.44
N SER A 10 -27.90 7.59 3.53
CA SER A 10 -27.29 8.74 2.85
C SER A 10 -27.03 9.91 3.80
N LEU A 11 -27.87 10.10 4.83
CA LEU A 11 -27.69 11.17 5.82
C LEU A 11 -26.40 10.98 6.62
N TYR A 12 -26.11 9.74 6.99
CA TYR A 12 -24.90 9.34 7.67
C TYR A 12 -23.65 9.61 6.82
N THR A 13 -23.64 9.19 5.56
CA THR A 13 -22.47 9.45 4.67
C THR A 13 -22.28 10.95 4.38
N ASN A 14 -23.36 11.73 4.33
CA ASN A 14 -23.27 13.19 4.17
C ASN A 14 -22.71 13.86 5.42
N ARG A 15 -23.12 13.42 6.61
CA ARG A 15 -22.57 13.89 7.89
C ARG A 15 -21.10 13.49 8.06
N ALA A 16 -20.74 12.26 7.69
CA ALA A 16 -19.36 11.78 7.70
C ALA A 16 -18.46 12.65 6.82
N MET A 17 -18.90 13.00 5.62
CA MET A 17 -18.15 13.89 4.71
C MET A 17 -17.93 15.29 5.30
N ALA A 18 -18.94 15.86 5.98
CA ALA A 18 -18.77 17.14 6.66
C ALA A 18 -17.77 17.03 7.81
N ARG A 19 -17.79 15.92 8.56
CA ARG A 19 -16.84 15.63 9.64
C ARG A 19 -15.41 15.45 9.16
N ILE A 20 -15.18 14.80 8.02
CA ILE A 20 -13.86 14.72 7.37
C ILE A 20 -13.29 16.12 7.13
N ARG A 21 -14.10 17.05 6.59
CA ARG A 21 -13.67 18.44 6.34
C ARG A 21 -13.31 19.21 7.60
N LEU A 22 -13.81 18.76 8.76
CA LEU A 22 -13.51 19.32 10.08
C LEU A 22 -12.39 18.56 10.81
N GLY A 23 -11.79 17.52 10.20
CA GLY A 23 -10.78 16.67 10.84
C GLY A 23 -11.33 15.71 11.90
N LEU A 24 -12.66 15.53 11.97
CA LEU A 24 -13.34 14.68 12.96
C LEU A 24 -13.45 13.23 12.46
N TYR A 25 -12.31 12.56 12.29
CA TYR A 25 -12.25 11.24 11.64
C TYR A 25 -12.96 10.14 12.42
N ASP A 26 -12.78 10.02 13.74
CA ASP A 26 -13.46 8.98 14.53
C ASP A 26 -14.98 9.11 14.47
N SER A 27 -15.47 10.34 14.51
CA SER A 27 -16.90 10.63 14.36
C SER A 27 -17.40 10.32 12.95
N ALA A 28 -16.59 10.53 11.92
CA ALA A 28 -16.93 10.16 10.54
C ALA A 28 -16.94 8.63 10.36
N ILE A 29 -16.03 7.90 10.99
CA ILE A 29 -15.99 6.43 11.01
C ILE A 29 -17.27 5.88 11.64
N SER A 30 -17.66 6.41 12.80
CA SER A 30 -18.91 6.02 13.46
C SER A 30 -20.12 6.23 12.53
N ASP A 31 -20.19 7.35 11.79
CA ASP A 31 -21.25 7.58 10.82
C ASP A 31 -21.24 6.57 9.67
N CYS A 32 -20.06 6.25 9.15
CA CYS A 32 -19.93 5.23 8.11
C CYS A 32 -20.43 3.87 8.61
N HIS A 33 -20.11 3.49 9.85
CA HIS A 33 -20.57 2.23 10.43
C HIS A 33 -22.09 2.19 10.61
N GLU A 34 -22.71 3.27 11.08
CA GLU A 34 -24.18 3.36 11.15
C GLU A 34 -24.82 3.27 9.75
N SER A 35 -24.24 3.95 8.75
CA SER A 35 -24.69 3.81 7.35
C SER A 35 -24.62 2.37 6.85
N LEU A 36 -23.54 1.65 7.18
CA LEU A 36 -23.32 0.26 6.78
C LEU A 36 -24.22 -0.73 7.52
N LYS A 37 -24.61 -0.45 8.78
CA LYS A 37 -25.63 -1.24 9.49
C LYS A 37 -26.99 -1.15 8.80
N LEU A 38 -27.35 0.03 8.29
CA LEU A 38 -28.60 0.24 7.55
C LEU A 38 -28.53 -0.30 6.11
N SER A 39 -27.38 -0.17 5.45
CA SER A 39 -27.13 -0.68 4.10
C SER A 39 -25.69 -1.17 3.95
N GLY A 40 -25.50 -2.49 4.08
CA GLY A 40 -24.18 -3.12 4.02
C GLY A 40 -23.46 -2.99 2.67
N GLY A 41 -24.17 -2.60 1.60
CA GLY A 41 -23.65 -2.36 0.25
C GLY A 41 -23.41 -0.88 -0.09
N ASN A 42 -23.35 0.02 0.91
CA ASN A 42 -23.16 1.44 0.65
C ASN A 42 -21.71 1.75 0.22
N LEU A 43 -21.47 1.83 -1.09
CA LEU A 43 -20.18 2.17 -1.70
C LEU A 43 -19.57 3.45 -1.11
N LYS A 44 -20.37 4.51 -0.97
CA LYS A 44 -19.92 5.80 -0.45
C LYS A 44 -19.47 5.70 1.00
N ALA A 45 -20.13 4.88 1.81
CA ALA A 45 -19.73 4.64 3.19
C ALA A 45 -18.36 3.97 3.27
N TYR A 46 -18.11 2.90 2.50
CA TYR A 46 -16.78 2.26 2.46
C TYR A 46 -15.67 3.17 1.93
N PHE A 47 -15.97 3.98 0.90
CA PHE A 47 -15.00 4.94 0.36
C PHE A 47 -14.60 5.99 1.41
N ILE A 48 -15.58 6.61 2.07
CA ILE A 48 -15.35 7.58 3.16
C ILE A 48 -14.65 6.92 4.35
N LEU A 49 -15.05 5.70 4.71
CA LEU A 49 -14.44 4.92 5.79
C LEU A 49 -12.94 4.69 5.52
N SER A 50 -12.58 4.28 4.30
CA SER A 50 -11.17 4.11 3.92
C SER A 50 -10.35 5.39 4.05
N GLN A 51 -10.92 6.56 3.73
CA GLN A 51 -10.23 7.84 3.87
C GLN A 51 -10.00 8.22 5.33
N CYS A 52 -11.00 7.97 6.19
CA CYS A 52 -10.89 8.26 7.62
C CYS A 52 -9.89 7.34 8.31
N GLN A 53 -9.96 6.03 8.03
CA GLN A 53 -9.03 5.03 8.58
C GLN A 53 -7.59 5.34 8.18
N LEU A 54 -7.38 5.74 6.92
CA LEU A 54 -6.07 6.17 6.45
C LEU A 54 -5.56 7.40 7.21
N ALA A 55 -6.43 8.39 7.45
CA ALA A 55 -6.08 9.60 8.20
C ALA A 55 -5.69 9.32 9.67
N ILE A 56 -6.29 8.31 10.30
CA ILE A 56 -5.93 7.87 11.66
C ILE A 56 -4.83 6.79 11.68
N LYS A 57 -4.22 6.49 10.52
CA LYS A 57 -3.15 5.48 10.34
C LYS A 57 -3.57 4.05 10.63
N ASP A 58 -4.86 3.75 10.56
CA ASP A 58 -5.38 2.39 10.46
C ASP A 58 -5.23 1.90 9.01
N PHE A 59 -4.00 1.56 8.63
CA PHE A 59 -3.64 1.23 7.25
C PHE A 59 -4.30 -0.05 6.74
N ASP A 60 -4.40 -1.08 7.59
CA ASP A 60 -5.02 -2.35 7.22
C ASP A 60 -6.54 -2.20 7.06
N GLY A 61 -7.19 -1.51 8.01
CA GLY A 61 -8.62 -1.20 7.90
C GLY A 61 -8.93 -0.34 6.68
N ALA A 62 -8.11 0.68 6.42
CA ALA A 62 -8.26 1.55 5.26
C ALA A 62 -8.22 0.76 3.95
N LEU A 63 -7.25 -0.13 3.79
CA LEU A 63 -7.11 -0.97 2.60
C LEU A 63 -8.31 -1.93 2.43
N GLN A 64 -8.76 -2.55 3.51
CA GLN A 64 -9.95 -3.43 3.47
C GLN A 64 -11.19 -2.67 3.00
N SER A 65 -11.45 -1.50 3.60
CA SER A 65 -12.57 -0.64 3.22
C SER A 65 -12.47 -0.15 1.77
N ALA A 66 -11.28 0.22 1.30
CA ALA A 66 -11.05 0.64 -0.08
C ALA A 66 -11.31 -0.49 -1.08
N LEU A 67 -10.87 -1.72 -0.78
CA LEU A 67 -11.12 -2.89 -1.62
C LEU A 67 -12.60 -3.26 -1.68
N GLN A 68 -13.32 -3.09 -0.57
CA GLN A 68 -14.77 -3.32 -0.54
C GLN A 68 -15.53 -2.25 -1.35
N ALA A 69 -15.13 -0.97 -1.24
CA ALA A 69 -15.65 0.10 -2.09
C ALA A 69 -15.39 -0.21 -3.58
N HIS A 70 -14.17 -0.66 -3.91
CA HIS A 70 -13.79 -1.02 -5.29
C HIS A 70 -14.66 -2.14 -5.84
N ARG A 71 -14.85 -3.22 -5.07
CA ARG A 71 -15.71 -4.34 -5.47
C ARG A 71 -17.14 -3.88 -5.78
N LEU A 72 -17.76 -3.12 -4.88
CA LEU A 72 -19.11 -2.57 -5.08
C LEU A 72 -19.16 -1.63 -6.29
N CYS A 73 -18.12 -0.84 -6.52
CA CYS A 73 -18.02 0.06 -7.67
C CYS A 73 -18.00 -0.71 -9.00
N VAL A 74 -17.27 -1.83 -9.05
CA VAL A 74 -17.23 -2.72 -10.23
C VAL A 74 -18.58 -3.40 -10.45
N GLU A 75 -19.18 -3.95 -9.39
CA GLU A 75 -20.48 -4.65 -9.45
C GLU A 75 -21.62 -3.74 -9.92
N THR A 76 -21.60 -2.47 -9.50
CA THR A 76 -22.61 -1.47 -9.86
C THR A 76 -22.28 -0.69 -11.14
N ASN A 77 -21.12 -0.94 -11.76
CA ASN A 77 -20.59 -0.16 -12.89
C ASN A 77 -20.63 1.36 -12.62
N ASP A 78 -20.29 1.76 -11.39
CA ASP A 78 -20.34 3.14 -10.96
C ASP A 78 -19.21 3.96 -11.63
N LYS A 79 -19.48 5.25 -11.88
CA LYS A 79 -18.52 6.17 -12.54
C LYS A 79 -17.34 6.53 -11.63
N SER A 80 -17.45 6.27 -10.33
CA SER A 80 -16.43 6.54 -9.32
C SER A 80 -15.27 5.52 -9.31
N LEU A 81 -15.24 4.57 -10.25
CA LEU A 81 -14.24 3.50 -10.30
C LEU A 81 -12.80 4.04 -10.29
N GLY A 82 -12.48 5.03 -11.13
CA GLY A 82 -11.14 5.65 -11.14
C GLY A 82 -10.73 6.21 -9.76
N PRO A 83 -11.51 7.13 -9.15
CA PRO A 83 -11.25 7.61 -7.80
C PRO A 83 -11.13 6.50 -6.74
N VAL A 84 -11.94 5.45 -6.82
CA VAL A 84 -11.90 4.33 -5.87
C VAL A 84 -10.65 3.47 -6.07
N THR A 85 -10.24 3.19 -7.31
CA THR A 85 -8.99 2.50 -7.64
C THR A 85 -7.78 3.29 -7.13
N ASN A 86 -7.77 4.61 -7.32
CA ASN A 86 -6.72 5.48 -6.78
C ASN A 86 -6.66 5.44 -5.25
N GLN A 87 -7.81 5.34 -4.57
CA GLN A 87 -7.83 5.19 -3.13
C GLN A 87 -7.24 3.84 -2.67
N VAL A 88 -7.47 2.75 -3.42
CA VAL A 88 -6.81 1.44 -3.15
C VAL A 88 -5.31 1.55 -3.28
N LEU A 89 -4.81 2.16 -4.37
CA LEU A 89 -3.38 2.40 -4.59
C LEU A 89 -2.78 3.21 -3.45
N ARG A 90 -3.44 4.31 -3.06
CA ARG A 90 -3.01 5.16 -1.93
C ARG A 90 -2.92 4.37 -0.62
N CYS A 91 -3.93 3.56 -0.30
CA CYS A 91 -3.92 2.73 0.91
C CYS A 91 -2.77 1.71 0.89
N LYS A 92 -2.51 1.07 -0.26
CA LYS A 92 -1.38 0.14 -0.43
C LYS A 92 -0.03 0.83 -0.21
N LYS A 93 0.15 2.02 -0.81
CA LYS A 93 1.36 2.82 -0.67
C LYS A 93 1.63 3.20 0.79
N GLU A 94 0.68 3.89 1.44
CA GLU A 94 0.90 4.38 2.81
C GLU A 94 1.10 3.22 3.80
N ARG A 95 0.39 2.09 3.61
CA ARG A 95 0.60 0.85 4.39
C ARG A 95 2.03 0.32 4.21
N TRP A 96 2.54 0.27 2.99
CA TRP A 96 3.89 -0.19 2.70
C TRP A 96 4.94 0.78 3.26
N GLU A 97 4.76 2.09 3.09
CA GLU A 97 5.68 3.11 3.63
C GLU A 97 5.80 3.01 5.15
N ASP A 98 4.70 2.76 5.85
CA ASP A 98 4.72 2.59 7.29
C ASP A 98 5.43 1.29 7.71
N MET A 99 5.17 0.17 7.03
CA MET A 99 5.91 -1.08 7.27
C MET A 99 7.41 -0.92 7.00
N GLU A 100 7.76 -0.23 5.91
CA GLU A 100 9.15 0.01 5.52
C GLU A 100 9.88 0.92 6.52
N LYS A 101 9.20 1.97 7.00
CA LYS A 101 9.73 2.83 8.05
C LYS A 101 9.99 2.07 9.34
N ARG A 102 9.09 1.16 9.74
CA ARG A 102 9.30 0.29 10.90
C ARG A 102 10.49 -0.64 10.67
N ARG A 103 10.58 -1.29 9.50
CA ARG A 103 11.69 -2.18 9.13
C ARG A 103 13.05 -1.49 9.23
N ILE A 104 13.16 -0.27 8.70
CA ILE A 104 14.40 0.53 8.76
C ILE A 104 14.77 0.86 10.22
N ARG A 105 13.79 1.32 11.00
CA ARG A 105 14.00 1.67 12.41
C ARG A 105 14.46 0.45 13.21
N GLU A 106 13.73 -0.65 13.12
CA GLU A 106 14.04 -1.90 13.85
C GLU A 106 15.41 -2.45 13.43
N GLY A 107 15.75 -2.36 12.14
CA GLY A 107 17.08 -2.74 11.65
C GLY A 107 18.21 -1.90 12.26
N GLN A 108 18.02 -0.58 12.35
CA GLN A 108 19.01 0.32 12.94
C GLN A 108 19.13 0.15 14.47
N GLU A 109 18.01 -0.07 15.16
CA GLU A 109 17.98 -0.35 16.59
C GLU A 109 18.73 -1.66 16.89
N LEU A 110 18.47 -2.71 16.12
CA LEU A 110 19.17 -4.00 16.26
C LEU A 110 20.68 -3.86 16.00
N GLU A 111 21.08 -3.14 14.96
CA GLU A 111 22.50 -2.88 14.67
C GLU A 111 23.20 -2.23 15.86
N ASN A 112 22.59 -1.18 16.44
CA ASN A 112 23.14 -0.46 17.58
C ASN A 112 23.21 -1.35 18.84
N GLU A 113 22.18 -2.16 19.10
CA GLU A 113 22.14 -3.06 20.25
C GLU A 113 23.25 -4.12 20.17
N VAL A 114 23.42 -4.75 19.01
CA VAL A 114 24.47 -5.77 18.82
C VAL A 114 25.87 -5.15 18.96
N ILE A 115 26.11 -3.97 18.38
CA ILE A 115 27.39 -3.26 18.54
C ILE A 115 27.66 -2.97 20.03
N ALA A 116 26.67 -2.48 20.77
CA ALA A 116 26.83 -2.16 22.19
C ALA A 116 27.14 -3.42 23.03
N ILE A 117 26.53 -4.57 22.71
CA ILE A 117 26.86 -5.85 23.34
C ILE A 117 28.31 -6.24 23.05
N MET A 118 28.75 -6.13 21.79
CA MET A 118 30.11 -6.46 21.39
C MET A 118 31.16 -5.55 22.04
N GLU A 119 30.89 -4.25 22.14
CA GLU A 119 31.78 -3.30 22.82
C GLU A 119 31.90 -3.61 24.30
N ARG A 120 30.80 -4.00 24.96
CA ARG A 120 30.82 -4.43 26.36
C ARG A 120 31.63 -5.71 26.56
N GLU A 121 31.44 -6.72 25.71
CA GLU A 121 32.22 -7.96 25.78
C GLU A 121 33.72 -7.74 25.50
N ARG A 122 34.05 -6.84 24.57
CA ARG A 122 35.42 -6.38 24.34
C ARG A 122 36.00 -5.77 25.61
N ASP A 123 35.28 -4.83 26.24
CA ASP A 123 35.76 -4.11 27.42
C ASP A 123 35.94 -5.04 28.63
N GLU A 124 35.02 -6.01 28.80
CA GLU A 124 35.15 -7.10 29.79
C GLU A 124 36.40 -7.95 29.53
N MET A 125 36.68 -8.32 28.27
CA MET A 125 37.89 -9.07 27.90
C MET A 125 39.16 -8.25 28.15
N LEU A 126 39.17 -6.96 27.79
CA LEU A 126 40.31 -6.06 28.00
C LEU A 126 40.65 -5.89 29.49
N ALA A 127 39.67 -5.95 30.37
CA ALA A 127 39.87 -5.91 31.81
C ALA A 127 40.62 -7.15 32.36
N THR A 128 40.62 -8.26 31.62
CA THR A 128 41.33 -9.51 31.99
C THR A 128 42.75 -9.61 31.43
N CYS A 129 43.17 -8.71 30.54
CA CYS A 129 44.49 -8.75 29.91
C CYS A 129 45.60 -8.22 30.82
N ASP A 130 46.68 -8.99 30.97
CA ASP A 130 47.79 -8.69 31.88
C ASP A 130 48.82 -7.69 31.31
N ASN A 131 48.90 -7.53 29.98
CA ASN A 131 49.88 -6.66 29.32
C ASN A 131 49.29 -5.91 28.11
N ASP A 132 50.01 -4.89 27.64
CA ASP A 132 49.56 -4.02 26.55
C ASP A 132 49.57 -4.71 25.18
N LEU A 133 50.39 -5.74 24.98
CA LEU A 133 50.41 -6.51 23.73
C LEU A 133 49.10 -7.29 23.55
N ASP A 134 48.66 -7.98 24.61
CA ASP A 134 47.41 -8.74 24.64
C ASP A 134 46.20 -7.81 24.48
N LYS A 135 46.23 -6.63 25.13
CA LYS A 135 45.17 -5.61 24.96
C LYS A 135 45.07 -5.13 23.53
N ASN A 136 46.20 -4.85 22.88
CA ASN A 136 46.20 -4.40 21.48
C ASN A 136 45.66 -5.50 20.55
N GLN A 137 46.03 -6.76 20.78
CA GLN A 137 45.51 -7.88 20.00
C GLN A 137 43.98 -8.03 20.17
N VAL A 138 43.47 -7.93 21.40
CA VAL A 138 42.02 -7.96 21.67
C VAL A 138 41.32 -6.79 20.99
N ILE A 139 41.84 -5.56 21.09
CA ILE A 139 41.26 -4.38 20.43
C ILE A 139 41.17 -4.59 18.91
N GLU A 140 42.25 -5.05 18.28
CA GLU A 140 42.28 -5.31 16.84
C GLU A 140 41.25 -6.36 16.42
N GLU A 141 41.17 -7.48 17.14
CA GLU A 141 40.21 -8.56 16.85
C GLU A 141 38.75 -8.07 16.96
N TRP A 142 38.42 -7.35 18.03
CA TRP A 142 37.05 -6.87 18.26
C TRP A 142 36.66 -5.74 17.31
N ASN A 143 37.58 -4.82 17.00
CA ASN A 143 37.34 -3.80 15.97
C ASN A 143 37.05 -4.46 14.62
N HIS A 144 37.82 -5.48 14.24
CA HIS A 144 37.56 -6.24 13.03
C HIS A 144 36.17 -6.90 13.03
N LYS A 145 35.77 -7.54 14.14
CA LYS A 145 34.42 -8.13 14.27
C LYS A 145 33.31 -7.08 14.11
N ILE A 146 33.45 -5.93 14.76
CA ILE A 146 32.48 -4.82 14.66
C ILE A 146 32.41 -4.29 13.23
N ASP A 147 33.55 -4.14 12.56
CA ASP A 147 33.59 -3.69 11.16
C ASP A 147 32.91 -4.69 10.22
N VAL A 148 33.12 -6.00 10.42
CA VAL A 148 32.42 -7.06 9.67
C VAL A 148 30.91 -7.00 9.90
N LEU A 149 30.47 -6.75 11.14
CA LEU A 149 29.05 -6.60 11.46
C LEU A 149 28.45 -5.39 10.72
N ARG A 150 29.07 -4.21 10.86
CA ARG A 150 28.65 -2.97 10.17
C ARG A 150 28.58 -3.18 8.66
N ALA A 151 29.59 -3.79 8.06
CA ALA A 151 29.61 -4.09 6.63
C ALA A 151 28.47 -5.03 6.21
N THR A 152 28.05 -5.95 7.09
CA THR A 152 26.93 -6.87 6.83
C THR A 152 25.59 -6.13 6.81
N PHE A 153 25.34 -5.25 7.79
CA PHE A 153 24.14 -4.40 7.82
C PHE A 153 24.11 -3.43 6.64
N GLU A 154 25.24 -2.79 6.32
CA GLU A 154 25.34 -1.87 5.19
C GLU A 154 25.07 -2.57 3.85
N LYS A 155 25.60 -3.78 3.65
CA LYS A 155 25.33 -4.57 2.45
C LYS A 155 23.84 -4.91 2.31
N SER A 156 23.15 -5.18 3.42
CA SER A 156 21.70 -5.42 3.42
C SER A 156 20.93 -4.15 3.01
N ARG A 157 21.33 -2.99 3.54
CA ARG A 157 20.75 -1.67 3.24
C ARG A 157 20.94 -1.29 1.77
N ALA A 158 22.17 -1.36 1.26
CA ALA A 158 22.50 -1.05 -0.12
C ALA A 158 21.76 -1.96 -1.13
N ALA A 159 21.47 -3.21 -0.77
CA ALA A 159 20.68 -4.11 -1.61
C ALA A 159 19.22 -3.62 -1.78
N SER A 160 18.66 -2.96 -0.76
CA SER A 160 17.30 -2.38 -0.79
C SER A 160 17.20 -1.04 -1.54
N GLU A 161 18.33 -0.38 -1.79
CA GLU A 161 18.41 0.89 -2.53
C GLU A 161 18.62 0.72 -4.04
N LYS A 162 18.61 -0.51 -4.55
CA LYS A 162 18.72 -0.78 -5.99
C LYS A 162 17.63 -0.06 -6.79
N LYS A 163 17.96 0.23 -8.05
CA LYS A 163 17.08 0.93 -8.99
C LYS A 163 15.70 0.28 -9.03
N ARG A 164 14.71 1.07 -8.66
CA ARG A 164 13.29 0.71 -8.60
C ARG A 164 12.72 0.73 -10.02
N GLU A 165 12.36 -0.44 -10.55
CA GLU A 165 11.72 -0.58 -11.86
C GLU A 165 10.43 -1.39 -11.70
N VAL A 166 9.33 -0.87 -12.25
CA VAL A 166 8.07 -1.61 -12.30
C VAL A 166 8.09 -2.48 -13.56
N PRO A 167 7.82 -3.79 -13.46
CA PRO A 167 7.81 -4.65 -14.63
C PRO A 167 6.74 -4.22 -15.64
N ASP A 168 7.08 -4.23 -16.93
CA ASP A 168 6.18 -3.84 -18.03
C ASP A 168 4.83 -4.58 -18.00
N TRP A 169 4.82 -5.83 -17.55
CA TRP A 169 3.59 -6.62 -17.46
C TRP A 169 2.59 -6.10 -16.41
N ALA A 170 3.05 -5.31 -15.43
CA ALA A 170 2.22 -4.76 -14.36
C ALA A 170 1.62 -3.40 -14.72
N ILE A 171 2.11 -2.77 -15.80
CA ILE A 171 1.79 -1.39 -16.18
C ILE A 171 0.60 -1.38 -17.15
N ASP A 172 -0.37 -0.53 -16.86
CA ASP A 172 -1.49 -0.25 -17.76
C ASP A 172 -1.05 0.70 -18.90
N GLU A 173 -1.34 0.34 -20.15
CA GLU A 173 -0.91 1.16 -21.31
C GLU A 173 -1.69 2.47 -21.47
N ILE A 174 -2.84 2.62 -20.79
CA ILE A 174 -3.64 3.85 -20.85
C ILE A 174 -3.13 4.86 -19.83
N THR A 175 -2.95 4.41 -18.58
CA THR A 175 -2.58 5.29 -17.46
C THR A 175 -1.09 5.33 -17.18
N PHE A 176 -0.32 4.38 -17.71
CA PHE A 176 1.08 4.12 -17.36
C PHE A 176 1.30 3.87 -15.87
N ALA A 177 0.24 3.52 -15.13
CA ALA A 177 0.31 3.17 -13.71
C ALA A 177 0.19 1.66 -13.52
N ILE A 178 0.59 1.18 -12.35
CA ILE A 178 0.41 -0.22 -11.97
C ILE A 178 -1.07 -0.60 -11.86
N MET A 179 -1.42 -1.77 -12.42
CA MET A 179 -2.78 -2.28 -12.43
C MET A 179 -3.23 -2.80 -11.05
N VAL A 180 -4.48 -2.49 -10.69
CA VAL A 180 -5.16 -2.97 -9.47
C VAL A 180 -6.17 -4.05 -9.81
N ASP A 181 -6.96 -3.86 -10.86
CA ASP A 181 -7.98 -4.81 -11.32
C ASP A 181 -7.87 -5.00 -12.83
N PRO A 182 -6.82 -5.68 -13.30
CA PRO A 182 -6.59 -5.90 -14.72
C PRO A 182 -7.72 -6.71 -15.36
N VAL A 183 -8.15 -6.26 -16.54
CA VAL A 183 -9.08 -6.96 -17.42
C VAL A 183 -8.42 -7.19 -18.77
N VAL A 184 -8.71 -8.35 -19.36
CA VAL A 184 -8.17 -8.78 -20.65
C VAL A 184 -9.22 -8.66 -21.73
N THR A 185 -8.82 -8.12 -22.89
CA THR A 185 -9.65 -8.05 -24.09
C THR A 185 -9.56 -9.37 -24.89
N LYS A 186 -10.38 -9.51 -25.93
CA LYS A 186 -10.35 -10.68 -26.83
C LYS A 186 -9.02 -10.88 -27.56
N THR A 187 -8.19 -9.84 -27.67
CA THR A 187 -6.86 -9.89 -28.31
C THR A 187 -5.78 -10.36 -27.33
N GLY A 188 -6.12 -10.57 -26.05
CA GLY A 188 -5.19 -10.98 -25.01
C GLY A 188 -4.48 -9.82 -24.30
N LYS A 189 -4.72 -8.57 -24.72
CA LYS A 189 -4.15 -7.40 -24.06
C LYS A 189 -4.89 -7.11 -22.75
N SER A 190 -4.13 -6.81 -21.69
CA SER A 190 -4.68 -6.43 -20.39
C SER A 190 -4.56 -4.92 -20.16
N TYR A 191 -5.59 -4.36 -19.52
CA TYR A 191 -5.69 -2.96 -19.10
C TYR A 191 -6.21 -2.89 -17.67
N GLU A 192 -5.95 -1.79 -16.98
CA GLU A 192 -6.66 -1.47 -15.73
C GLU A 192 -8.15 -1.29 -16.02
N ARG A 193 -9.04 -1.97 -15.28
CA ARG A 193 -10.49 -1.88 -15.50
C ARG A 193 -10.97 -0.43 -15.46
N ALA A 194 -10.50 0.36 -14.51
CA ALA A 194 -10.92 1.75 -14.38
C ALA A 194 -10.66 2.57 -15.65
N SER A 195 -9.49 2.39 -16.28
CA SER A 195 -9.06 3.16 -17.44
C SER A 195 -9.74 2.69 -18.72
N ILE A 196 -9.81 1.39 -18.97
CA ILE A 196 -10.48 0.86 -20.16
C ILE A 196 -11.98 1.08 -20.14
N MET A 197 -12.64 0.98 -18.98
CA MET A 197 -14.08 1.26 -18.88
C MET A 197 -14.38 2.72 -19.18
N GLU A 198 -13.52 3.65 -18.76
CA GLU A 198 -13.66 5.06 -19.10
C GLU A 198 -13.39 5.32 -20.59
N HIS A 199 -12.39 4.66 -21.17
CA HIS A 199 -12.15 4.71 -22.61
C HIS A 199 -13.38 4.26 -23.40
N LEU A 200 -13.95 3.09 -23.07
CA LEU A 200 -15.09 2.50 -23.78
C LEU A 200 -16.38 3.32 -23.68
N ARG A 201 -16.54 4.13 -22.63
CA ARG A 201 -17.65 5.10 -22.54
C ARG A 201 -17.55 6.22 -23.57
N ARG A 202 -16.34 6.57 -24.00
CA ARG A 202 -16.06 7.65 -24.96
C ARG A 202 -15.87 7.11 -26.38
N HIS A 203 -15.18 5.99 -26.50
CA HIS A 203 -14.78 5.35 -27.76
C HIS A 203 -14.96 3.82 -27.63
N PRO A 204 -15.96 3.21 -28.28
CA PRO A 204 -16.24 1.78 -28.17
C PRO A 204 -15.27 0.95 -29.05
N THR A 205 -13.98 1.13 -28.84
CA THR A 205 -12.89 0.51 -29.59
C THR A 205 -11.78 0.06 -28.65
N ASP A 206 -11.03 -0.96 -29.04
CA ASP A 206 -9.80 -1.35 -28.36
C ASP A 206 -8.74 -0.23 -28.53
N PRO A 207 -8.12 0.27 -27.43
CA PRO A 207 -7.14 1.36 -27.51
C PRO A 207 -5.93 1.07 -28.39
N LEU A 208 -5.52 -0.21 -28.48
CA LEU A 208 -4.36 -0.65 -29.23
C LEU A 208 -4.73 -0.99 -30.68
N THR A 209 -5.72 -1.87 -30.89
CA THR A 209 -6.04 -2.37 -32.24
C THR A 209 -7.03 -1.50 -33.00
N ARG A 210 -7.76 -0.62 -32.30
CA ARG A 210 -8.86 0.22 -32.84
C ARG A 210 -10.06 -0.57 -33.34
N GLU A 211 -10.10 -1.88 -33.11
CA GLU A 211 -11.26 -2.71 -33.44
C GLU A 211 -12.42 -2.47 -32.47
N PRO A 212 -13.69 -2.72 -32.87
CA PRO A 212 -14.82 -2.63 -31.95
C PRO A 212 -14.63 -3.50 -30.71
N LEU A 213 -14.79 -2.88 -29.53
CA LEU A 213 -14.68 -3.53 -28.23
C LEU A 213 -15.79 -3.00 -27.32
N TYR A 214 -16.45 -3.90 -26.61
CA TYR A 214 -17.55 -3.59 -25.71
C TYR A 214 -17.26 -4.07 -24.28
N PRO A 215 -17.81 -3.40 -23.23
CA PRO A 215 -17.54 -3.76 -21.84
C PRO A 215 -17.81 -5.22 -21.47
N HIS A 216 -18.80 -5.87 -22.09
CA HIS A 216 -19.14 -7.27 -21.82
C HIS A 216 -18.14 -8.27 -22.42
N GLU A 217 -17.25 -7.83 -23.32
CA GLU A 217 -16.17 -8.65 -23.87
C GLU A 217 -14.93 -8.67 -22.95
N LEU A 218 -14.86 -7.77 -21.96
CA LEU A 218 -13.76 -7.70 -21.00
C LEU A 218 -13.87 -8.83 -19.98
N ARG A 219 -12.78 -9.57 -19.79
CA ARG A 219 -12.71 -10.65 -18.79
C ARG A 219 -11.72 -10.28 -17.67
N PRO A 220 -12.03 -10.52 -16.39
CA PRO A 220 -11.06 -10.31 -15.32
C PRO A 220 -9.80 -11.16 -15.53
N ASN A 221 -8.62 -10.55 -15.48
CA ASN A 221 -7.36 -11.26 -15.52
C ASN A 221 -6.89 -11.56 -14.09
N ILE A 222 -7.41 -12.66 -13.53
CA ILE A 222 -7.20 -13.01 -12.12
C ILE A 222 -5.72 -13.25 -11.80
N GLN A 223 -5.00 -13.93 -12.69
CA GLN A 223 -3.57 -14.23 -12.50
C GLN A 223 -2.73 -12.96 -12.47
N LEU A 224 -2.95 -12.05 -13.44
CA LEU A 224 -2.25 -10.78 -13.46
C LEU A 224 -2.58 -9.91 -12.25
N ARG A 225 -3.83 -9.95 -11.78
CA ARG A 225 -4.25 -9.24 -10.58
C ARG A 225 -3.53 -9.75 -9.33
N GLU A 226 -3.35 -11.06 -9.20
CA GLU A 226 -2.58 -11.66 -8.11
C GLU A 226 -1.11 -11.28 -8.20
N ALA A 227 -0.50 -11.36 -9.39
CA ALA A 227 0.88 -10.94 -9.61
C ALA A 227 1.10 -9.45 -9.27
N CYS A 228 0.21 -8.55 -9.71
CA CYS A 228 0.28 -7.13 -9.37
C CYS A 228 0.09 -6.90 -7.86
N ARG A 229 -0.79 -7.68 -7.21
CA ARG A 229 -1.01 -7.59 -5.77
C ARG A 229 0.24 -7.95 -4.99
N GLU A 230 0.84 -9.11 -5.27
CA GLU A 230 2.05 -9.60 -4.61
C GLU A 230 3.22 -8.64 -4.86
N PHE A 231 3.36 -8.15 -6.09
CA PHE A 231 4.36 -7.15 -6.42
C PHE A 231 4.21 -5.89 -5.57
N LEU A 232 2.98 -5.34 -5.43
CA LEU A 232 2.71 -4.16 -4.61
C LEU A 232 2.86 -4.40 -3.10
N GLU A 233 2.69 -5.62 -2.61
CA GLU A 233 2.94 -5.95 -1.20
C GLU A 233 4.42 -5.84 -0.85
N GLN A 234 5.29 -6.16 -1.80
CA GLN A 234 6.74 -6.06 -1.64
C GLN A 234 7.30 -4.70 -2.10
N ASN A 235 6.61 -4.04 -3.02
CA ASN A 235 7.07 -2.84 -3.73
C ASN A 235 6.00 -1.74 -3.72
N GLY A 236 5.51 -1.33 -2.54
CA GLY A 236 4.47 -0.31 -2.45
C GLY A 236 4.86 1.06 -3.03
N TRP A 237 6.16 1.33 -3.18
CA TRP A 237 6.69 2.49 -3.91
C TRP A 237 6.29 2.53 -5.40
N ALA A 238 5.92 1.39 -5.99
CA ALA A 238 5.53 1.28 -7.39
C ALA A 238 4.23 2.01 -7.73
N VAL A 239 3.48 2.45 -6.72
CA VAL A 239 2.27 3.26 -6.90
C VAL A 239 2.56 4.63 -7.53
N ASP A 240 3.76 5.18 -7.33
CA ASP A 240 4.17 6.49 -7.87
C ASP A 240 5.02 6.40 -9.14
N TRP A 241 5.11 5.21 -9.75
CA TRP A 241 5.86 5.01 -11.00
C TRP A 241 5.16 5.71 -12.17
#